data_AF-A0A8T4CBI4-F1
#
_entry.id   AF-A0A8T4CBI4-F1
#
_cell.length_a   1.000
_cell.length_b   1.000
_cell.length_c   1.000
_cell.angle_alpha   90.00
_cell.angle_beta   90.00
_cell.angle_gamma   90.00
#
_symmetry.space_group_name_H-M   'P 1'
#
loop_
_entity.id
_entity.type
_entity.pdbx_description
1 polymer ?
#
loop_
_entity_poly.entity_id
_entity_poly.type
_entity_poly.pdbx_seq_one_letter_code
_entity_poly.pdbx_strand_id
1 'polypeptide(L)'
;MSANKKLWHSKTRAHSRAQAAVTDALFLLIIVSSLTGFLFIFAANYGKGISDQVNRNDNFEFASSALKTIMYQSTPRDSNQQINVLSPDPDLELDYLMALVKEDYADDQVLSDNTKRNLARSTYLVMRPVADTQDYLFAINTAQKYVFVMVWRTNFDVQLDPNTGKPIRFQNVGLNAGETHELFFCDPKLSDNAVQKLFLRVGNTVQAQALINMVEFTGKAFLLTQ
;
A
#
# COMPACT_ATOMS: atom_id res chain seq x y z
N MET A 1 -32.35 78.71 27.09
CA MET A 1 -31.33 77.67 27.39
C MET A 1 -31.85 76.21 27.45
N SER A 2 -33.17 75.94 27.49
CA SER A 2 -33.72 74.57 27.65
C SER A 2 -33.68 73.68 26.37
N ALA A 3 -33.79 74.27 25.18
CA ALA A 3 -33.85 73.52 23.91
C ALA A 3 -32.52 72.82 23.53
N ASN A 4 -31.38 73.45 23.80
CA ASN A 4 -30.07 72.87 23.49
C ASN A 4 -29.75 71.61 24.32
N LYS A 5 -30.25 71.54 25.57
CA LYS A 5 -30.04 70.36 26.43
C LYS A 5 -30.78 69.13 25.90
N LYS A 6 -32.02 69.29 25.40
CA LYS A 6 -32.79 68.19 24.80
C LYS A 6 -32.17 67.65 23.51
N LEU A 7 -31.64 68.53 22.66
CA LEU A 7 -30.99 68.15 21.40
C LEU A 7 -29.68 67.38 21.63
N TRP A 8 -28.88 67.80 22.62
CA TRP A 8 -27.69 67.07 23.04
C TRP A 8 -28.02 65.68 23.62
N HIS A 9 -29.00 65.57 24.52
CA HIS A 9 -29.43 64.28 25.07
C HIS A 9 -30.09 63.35 24.03
N SER A 10 -30.63 63.90 22.94
CA SER A 10 -31.16 63.12 21.81
C SER A 10 -30.02 62.55 20.96
N LYS A 11 -29.02 63.37 20.62
CA LYS A 11 -27.84 62.92 19.85
C LYS A 11 -27.04 61.87 20.59
N THR A 12 -26.78 62.04 21.89
CA THR A 12 -26.02 61.05 22.67
C THR A 12 -26.75 59.71 22.80
N ARG A 13 -28.09 59.70 22.86
CA ARG A 13 -28.90 58.46 22.84
C ARG A 13 -28.92 57.77 21.48
N ALA A 14 -28.86 58.51 20.38
CA ALA A 14 -28.74 57.93 19.04
C ALA A 14 -27.36 57.28 18.84
N HIS A 15 -26.28 57.93 19.31
CA HIS A 15 -24.93 57.37 19.29
C HIS A 15 -24.80 56.11 20.14
N SER A 16 -25.37 56.09 21.34
CA SER A 16 -25.33 54.88 22.19
C SER A 16 -26.10 53.71 21.59
N ARG A 17 -27.25 53.97 20.93
CA ARG A 17 -28.02 52.95 20.21
C ARG A 17 -27.31 52.43 18.96
N ALA A 18 -26.67 53.32 18.21
CA ALA A 18 -25.87 52.93 17.04
C ALA A 18 -24.66 52.08 17.44
N GLN A 19 -23.97 52.45 18.51
CA GLN A 19 -22.85 51.67 19.04
C GLN A 19 -23.31 50.30 19.55
N ALA A 20 -24.43 50.23 20.26
CA ALA A 20 -25.00 48.96 20.72
C ALA A 20 -25.37 48.04 19.54
N ALA A 21 -25.97 48.57 18.48
CA ALA A 21 -26.31 47.81 17.28
C ALA A 21 -25.06 47.29 16.54
N VAL A 22 -23.99 48.10 16.47
CA VAL A 22 -22.71 47.70 15.87
C VAL A 22 -22.06 46.58 16.69
N THR A 23 -22.10 46.66 18.03
CA THR A 23 -21.55 45.62 18.90
C THR A 23 -22.33 44.32 18.80
N ASP A 24 -23.66 44.36 18.74
CA ASP A 24 -24.51 43.18 18.55
C ASP A 24 -24.27 42.50 17.20
N ALA A 25 -24.19 43.29 16.12
CA ALA A 25 -23.84 42.79 14.79
C ALA A 25 -22.43 42.16 14.75
N LEU A 26 -21.46 42.73 15.48
CA LEU A 26 -20.10 42.20 15.56
C LEU A 26 -20.07 40.87 16.33
N PHE A 27 -20.82 40.75 17.43
CA PHE A 27 -20.98 39.47 18.12
C PHE A 27 -21.65 38.41 17.25
N LEU A 28 -22.69 38.78 16.50
CA LEU A 28 -23.33 37.86 15.55
C LEU A 28 -22.33 37.39 14.47
N LEU A 29 -21.53 38.29 13.91
CA LEU A 29 -20.51 37.94 12.92
C LEU A 29 -19.42 37.02 13.49
N ILE A 30 -18.98 37.22 14.74
CA ILE A 30 -18.05 36.31 15.41
C ILE A 30 -18.65 34.91 15.58
N ILE A 31 -19.92 34.82 15.98
CA ILE A 31 -20.60 33.53 16.15
C ILE A 31 -20.74 32.82 14.79
N VAL A 32 -21.21 33.53 13.75
CA VAL A 32 -21.39 32.95 12.42
C VAL A 32 -20.04 32.53 11.82
N SER A 33 -19.01 33.38 11.89
CA SER A 33 -17.68 33.05 11.38
C SER A 33 -17.06 31.86 12.10
N SER A 34 -17.14 31.78 13.42
CA SER A 34 -16.62 30.63 14.18
C SER A 34 -17.35 29.34 13.84
N LEU A 35 -18.68 29.40 13.68
CA LEU A 35 -19.49 28.24 13.30
C LEU A 35 -19.19 27.80 11.86
N THR A 36 -18.99 28.73 10.92
CA THR A 36 -18.58 28.39 9.54
C THR A 36 -17.17 27.82 9.48
N GLY A 37 -16.23 28.34 10.27
CA GLY A 37 -14.86 27.82 10.35
C GLY A 37 -14.84 26.42 10.93
N PHE A 38 -15.62 26.18 11.99
CA PHE A 38 -15.79 24.85 12.57
C PHE A 38 -16.40 23.86 11.56
N LEU A 39 -17.49 24.23 10.89
CA LEU A 39 -18.12 23.38 9.87
C LEU A 39 -17.17 23.07 8.70
N PHE A 40 -16.36 24.05 8.28
CA PHE A 40 -15.38 23.85 7.23
C PHE A 40 -14.29 22.85 7.64
N ILE A 41 -13.72 23.00 8.84
CA ILE A 41 -12.72 22.06 9.36
C ILE A 41 -13.31 20.66 9.51
N PHE A 42 -14.54 20.57 10.03
CA PHE A 42 -15.24 19.30 10.18
C PHE A 42 -15.44 18.62 8.81
N ALA A 43 -15.97 19.34 7.82
CA ALA A 43 -16.19 18.81 6.48
C ALA A 43 -14.87 18.38 5.80
N ALA A 44 -13.81 19.18 5.93
CA ALA A 44 -12.50 18.86 5.37
C ALA A 44 -11.90 17.59 6.01
N ASN A 45 -11.96 17.47 7.34
CA ASN A 45 -11.46 16.30 8.05
C ASN A 45 -12.29 15.05 7.77
N TYR A 46 -13.61 15.19 7.67
CA TYR A 46 -14.50 14.10 7.29
C TYR A 46 -14.19 13.60 5.88
N GLY A 47 -14.08 14.51 4.90
CA GLY A 47 -13.74 14.15 3.52
C GLY A 47 -12.39 13.43 3.42
N LYS A 48 -11.38 13.92 4.15
CA LYS A 48 -10.09 13.24 4.26
C LYS A 48 -10.23 11.85 4.87
N GLY A 49 -10.95 11.71 5.99
CA GLY A 49 -11.14 10.43 6.66
C GLY A 49 -11.84 9.39 5.77
N ILE A 50 -12.88 9.79 5.04
CA ILE A 50 -13.57 8.92 4.09
C ILE A 50 -12.66 8.54 2.92
N SER A 51 -11.93 9.50 2.35
CA SER A 51 -10.98 9.21 1.26
C SER A 51 -9.92 8.21 1.69
N ASP A 52 -9.35 8.37 2.90
CA ASP A 52 -8.35 7.46 3.45
C ASP A 52 -8.95 6.06 3.69
N GLN A 53 -10.21 5.99 4.14
CA GLN A 53 -10.92 4.73 4.38
C GLN A 53 -11.24 4.00 3.07
N VAL A 54 -11.73 4.70 2.06
CA VAL A 54 -12.03 4.13 0.73
C VAL A 54 -10.75 3.57 0.11
N ASN A 55 -9.67 4.35 0.08
CA ASN A 55 -8.39 3.89 -0.46
C ASN A 55 -7.86 2.65 0.27
N ARG A 56 -8.00 2.58 1.60
CA ARG A 56 -7.59 1.40 2.37
C ARG A 56 -8.44 0.17 2.03
N ASN A 57 -9.75 0.33 1.89
CA ASN A 57 -10.66 -0.75 1.54
C ASN A 57 -10.38 -1.27 0.12
N ASP A 58 -10.24 -0.37 -0.86
CA ASP A 58 -9.93 -0.74 -2.25
C ASP A 58 -8.62 -1.52 -2.33
N ASN A 59 -7.58 -1.06 -1.62
CA ASN A 59 -6.29 -1.76 -1.55
C ASN A 59 -6.42 -3.14 -0.89
N PHE A 60 -7.27 -3.28 0.13
CA PHE A 60 -7.49 -4.56 0.81
C PHE A 60 -8.25 -5.54 -0.09
N GLU A 61 -9.29 -5.08 -0.77
CA GLU A 61 -10.07 -5.87 -1.71
C GLU A 61 -9.23 -6.31 -2.92
N PHE A 62 -8.43 -5.39 -3.46
CA PHE A 62 -7.48 -5.71 -4.52
C PHE A 62 -6.45 -6.75 -4.05
N ALA A 63 -5.80 -6.53 -2.89
CA ALA A 63 -4.83 -7.48 -2.34
C ALA A 63 -5.45 -8.86 -2.07
N SER A 64 -6.68 -8.92 -1.58
CA SER A 64 -7.40 -10.18 -1.36
C SER A 64 -7.72 -10.89 -2.69
N SER A 65 -8.16 -10.14 -3.69
CA SER A 65 -8.45 -10.67 -5.02
C SER A 65 -7.20 -11.16 -5.72
N ALA A 66 -6.12 -10.37 -5.68
CA ALA A 66 -4.81 -10.76 -6.19
C ALA A 66 -4.29 -12.03 -5.51
N LEU A 67 -4.39 -12.13 -4.18
CA LEU A 67 -3.97 -13.32 -3.44
C LEU A 67 -4.76 -14.56 -3.87
N LYS A 68 -6.08 -14.44 -4.05
CA LYS A 68 -6.90 -15.53 -4.60
C LYS A 68 -6.45 -15.90 -6.01
N THR A 69 -6.23 -14.92 -6.88
CA THR A 69 -5.76 -15.17 -8.25
C THR A 69 -4.43 -15.92 -8.25
N ILE A 70 -3.45 -15.49 -7.45
CA ILE A 70 -2.16 -16.18 -7.31
C ILE A 70 -2.35 -17.62 -6.83
N MET A 71 -3.28 -17.86 -5.90
CA MET A 71 -3.55 -19.21 -5.39
C MET A 71 -4.13 -20.16 -6.43
N TYR A 72 -4.92 -19.64 -7.37
CA TYR A 72 -5.63 -20.43 -8.38
C TYR A 72 -5.07 -20.28 -9.81
N GLN A 73 -3.94 -19.60 -9.98
CA GLN A 73 -3.32 -19.41 -11.29
C GLN A 73 -2.67 -20.71 -11.79
N SER A 74 -2.85 -21.01 -13.07
CA SER A 74 -2.14 -22.08 -13.75
C SER A 74 -0.75 -21.63 -14.22
N THR A 75 0.25 -22.50 -14.05
CA THR A 75 1.65 -22.30 -14.43
C THR A 75 2.13 -23.51 -15.24
N PRO A 76 3.05 -23.36 -16.21
CA PRO A 76 3.58 -24.52 -16.90
C PRO A 76 4.51 -25.27 -15.95
N ARG A 77 4.51 -26.61 -16.05
CA ARG A 77 5.38 -27.47 -15.24
C ARG A 77 6.85 -27.23 -15.54
N ASP A 78 7.19 -27.06 -16.82
CA ASP A 78 8.51 -26.58 -17.24
C ASP A 78 8.53 -25.05 -17.37
N SER A 79 9.37 -24.39 -16.56
CA SER A 79 9.56 -22.94 -16.57
C SER A 79 10.07 -22.36 -17.89
N ASN A 80 10.64 -23.18 -18.77
CA ASN A 80 11.10 -22.74 -20.09
C ASN A 80 9.97 -22.64 -21.12
N GLN A 81 8.81 -23.23 -20.83
CA GLN A 81 7.66 -23.20 -21.72
C GLN A 81 6.80 -21.99 -21.42
N GLN A 82 6.33 -21.30 -22.47
CA GLN A 82 5.41 -20.17 -22.31
C GLN A 82 3.97 -20.68 -22.45
N ILE A 83 3.13 -20.33 -21.47
CA ILE A 83 1.67 -20.46 -21.64
C ILE A 83 1.23 -19.37 -22.61
N ASN A 84 1.18 -19.70 -23.90
CA ASN A 84 0.36 -18.93 -24.81
C ASN A 84 -1.07 -19.48 -24.73
N VAL A 85 -2.04 -18.59 -24.56
CA VAL A 85 -3.50 -18.91 -24.49
C VAL A 85 -3.99 -19.64 -25.76
N LEU A 86 -3.16 -19.67 -26.81
CA LEU A 86 -3.39 -20.33 -28.08
C LEU A 86 -2.39 -21.47 -28.37
N SER A 87 -1.53 -21.86 -27.42
CA SER A 87 -0.59 -22.96 -27.65
C SER A 87 -1.39 -24.24 -27.92
N PRO A 88 -1.37 -24.76 -29.15
CA PRO A 88 -2.04 -26.01 -29.50
C PRO A 88 -1.21 -27.23 -29.10
N ASP A 89 -0.23 -27.03 -28.21
CA ASP A 89 0.77 -28.04 -27.88
C ASP A 89 0.14 -29.07 -26.94
N PRO A 90 -0.14 -30.30 -27.43
CA PRO A 90 -0.82 -31.32 -26.65
C PRO A 90 0.03 -31.83 -25.47
N ASP A 91 1.32 -31.50 -25.46
CA ASP A 91 2.30 -31.95 -24.47
C ASP A 91 2.55 -30.89 -23.36
N LEU A 92 1.86 -29.75 -23.39
CA LEU A 92 2.01 -28.71 -22.36
C LEU A 92 1.27 -29.10 -21.07
N GLU A 93 1.99 -29.67 -20.11
CA GLU A 93 1.46 -29.95 -18.77
C GLU A 93 1.29 -28.64 -17.97
N LEU A 94 0.05 -28.38 -17.54
CA LEU A 94 -0.33 -27.21 -16.75
C LEU A 94 -0.71 -27.64 -15.33
N ASP A 95 -0.01 -27.09 -14.34
CA ASP A 95 -0.31 -27.28 -12.93
C ASP A 95 -0.79 -25.98 -12.28
N TYR A 96 -1.49 -26.10 -11.15
CA TYR A 96 -1.75 -24.93 -10.31
C TYR A 96 -0.45 -24.45 -9.67
N LEU A 97 -0.22 -23.13 -9.65
CA LEU A 97 0.98 -22.53 -9.09
C LEU A 97 1.24 -22.98 -7.65
N MET A 98 0.19 -23.10 -6.84
CA MET A 98 0.32 -23.57 -5.46
C MET A 98 0.59 -25.06 -5.35
N ALA A 99 0.24 -25.88 -6.34
CA ALA A 99 0.64 -27.28 -6.38
C ALA A 99 2.15 -27.38 -6.64
N LEU A 100 2.64 -26.69 -7.67
CA LEU A 100 4.08 -26.61 -7.98
C LEU A 100 4.91 -26.13 -6.78
N VAL A 101 4.47 -25.07 -6.11
CA VAL A 101 5.15 -24.53 -4.91
C VAL A 101 5.15 -25.52 -3.75
N LYS A 102 4.07 -26.28 -3.57
CA LYS A 102 3.98 -27.28 -2.48
C LYS A 102 4.83 -28.50 -2.75
N GLU A 103 4.81 -29.01 -3.98
CA GLU A 103 5.61 -30.17 -4.38
C GLU A 103 7.10 -29.87 -4.23
N ASP A 104 7.56 -28.75 -4.81
CA ASP A 104 8.96 -28.32 -4.75
C ASP A 104 9.42 -28.04 -3.31
N TYR A 105 8.54 -27.50 -2.45
CA TYR A 105 8.86 -27.31 -1.04
C TYR A 105 8.84 -28.61 -0.23
N ALA A 106 8.01 -29.60 -0.60
CA ALA A 106 7.83 -30.83 0.17
C ALA A 106 9.09 -31.70 0.19
N ASP A 107 9.92 -31.59 -0.85
CA ASP A 107 11.15 -32.37 -1.03
C ASP A 107 12.27 -31.85 -0.11
N ASP A 108 12.68 -30.59 -0.28
CA ASP A 108 13.89 -30.04 0.35
C ASP A 108 13.63 -28.90 1.34
N GLN A 109 12.36 -28.54 1.59
CA GLN A 109 11.96 -27.36 2.38
C GLN A 109 12.58 -26.03 1.89
N VAL A 110 12.93 -25.98 0.60
CA VAL A 110 13.52 -24.84 -0.11
C VAL A 110 12.92 -24.82 -1.50
N LEU A 111 12.51 -23.64 -1.99
CA LEU A 111 12.04 -23.52 -3.36
C LEU A 111 13.22 -23.48 -4.35
N SER A 112 13.11 -24.22 -5.43
CA SER A 112 14.03 -24.15 -6.56
C SER A 112 13.92 -22.80 -7.28
N ASP A 113 14.98 -22.41 -8.00
CA ASP A 113 15.01 -21.12 -8.68
C ASP A 113 13.94 -21.00 -9.77
N ASN A 114 13.54 -22.12 -10.38
CA ASN A 114 12.45 -22.17 -11.36
C ASN A 114 11.11 -21.84 -10.71
N THR A 115 10.80 -22.48 -9.58
CA THR A 115 9.57 -22.20 -8.82
C THR A 115 9.53 -20.77 -8.32
N LYS A 116 10.66 -20.25 -7.81
CA LYS A 116 10.78 -18.83 -7.41
C LYS A 116 10.50 -17.89 -8.58
N ARG A 117 11.06 -18.15 -9.76
CA ARG A 117 10.84 -17.34 -10.97
C ARG A 117 9.37 -17.39 -11.41
N ASN A 118 8.75 -18.56 -11.43
CA ASN A 118 7.35 -18.73 -11.81
C ASN A 118 6.42 -18.00 -10.83
N LEU A 119 6.67 -18.13 -9.53
CA LEU A 119 5.93 -17.45 -8.48
C LEU A 119 6.07 -15.93 -8.63
N ALA A 120 7.29 -15.42 -8.82
CA ALA A 120 7.54 -13.99 -8.95
C ALA A 120 6.92 -13.39 -10.21
N ARG A 121 7.04 -14.09 -11.34
CA ARG A 121 6.43 -13.66 -12.61
C ARG A 121 4.91 -13.63 -12.49
N SER A 122 4.32 -14.65 -11.87
CA SER A 122 2.87 -14.72 -11.65
C SER A 122 2.40 -13.59 -10.74
N THR A 123 3.07 -13.39 -9.59
CA THR A 123 2.80 -12.28 -8.68
C THR A 123 2.93 -10.93 -9.38
N TYR A 124 3.98 -10.72 -10.17
CA TYR A 124 4.14 -9.50 -10.96
C TYR A 124 2.99 -9.27 -11.94
N LEU A 125 2.59 -10.30 -12.70
CA LEU A 125 1.50 -10.18 -13.67
C LEU A 125 0.15 -9.86 -13.00
N VAL A 126 -0.13 -10.48 -11.86
CA VAL A 126 -1.36 -10.23 -11.09
C VAL A 126 -1.34 -8.83 -10.47
N MET A 127 -0.19 -8.37 -9.96
CA MET A 127 -0.05 -7.08 -9.30
C MET A 127 0.21 -5.91 -10.27
N ARG A 128 0.50 -6.18 -11.55
CA ARG A 128 0.77 -5.17 -12.58
C ARG A 128 -0.22 -4.00 -12.61
N PRO A 129 -1.54 -4.18 -12.43
CA PRO A 129 -2.49 -3.05 -12.46
C PRO A 129 -2.26 -1.98 -11.39
N VAL A 130 -1.65 -2.34 -10.25
CA VAL A 130 -1.36 -1.40 -9.15
C VAL A 130 0.13 -1.09 -9.00
N ALA A 131 0.97 -1.82 -9.73
CA ALA A 131 2.43 -1.78 -9.61
C ALA A 131 3.03 -0.39 -9.81
N ASP A 132 2.40 0.48 -10.62
CA ASP A 132 2.89 1.85 -10.86
C ASP A 132 2.49 2.87 -9.80
N THR A 133 1.54 2.51 -8.94
CA THR A 133 0.95 3.42 -7.94
C THR A 133 1.29 3.04 -6.51
N GLN A 134 1.72 1.80 -6.29
CA GLN A 134 1.88 1.22 -4.98
C GLN A 134 3.08 0.28 -4.91
N ASP A 135 3.88 0.46 -3.86
CA ASP A 135 4.86 -0.53 -3.43
C ASP A 135 4.12 -1.72 -2.81
N TYR A 136 4.58 -2.94 -3.10
CA TYR A 136 3.99 -4.14 -2.52
C TYR A 136 5.05 -5.17 -2.13
N LEU A 137 4.68 -6.00 -1.15
CA LEU A 137 5.47 -7.12 -0.68
C LEU A 137 4.62 -8.38 -0.75
N PHE A 138 5.19 -9.42 -1.35
CA PHE A 138 4.62 -10.76 -1.34
C PHE A 138 5.58 -11.69 -0.64
N ALA A 139 5.09 -12.41 0.35
CA ALA A 139 5.90 -13.36 1.10
C ALA A 139 5.13 -14.65 1.40
N ILE A 140 5.88 -15.75 1.42
CA ILE A 140 5.43 -17.02 1.96
C ILE A 140 6.32 -17.30 3.17
N ASN A 141 5.72 -17.41 4.34
CA ASN A 141 6.40 -17.71 5.58
C ASN A 141 5.83 -18.97 6.23
N THR A 142 6.70 -19.70 6.92
CA THR A 142 6.30 -20.70 7.91
C THR A 142 6.41 -20.08 9.31
N ALA A 143 6.10 -20.87 10.35
CA ALA A 143 6.24 -20.42 11.73
C ALA A 143 7.67 -20.01 12.13
N GLN A 144 8.69 -20.42 11.36
CA GLN A 144 10.10 -20.30 11.76
C GLN A 144 10.97 -19.55 10.73
N LYS A 145 10.56 -19.47 9.46
CA LYS A 145 11.37 -18.86 8.39
C LYS A 145 10.52 -18.32 7.25
N TYR A 146 11.07 -17.37 6.51
CA TYR A 146 10.56 -17.02 5.19
C TYR A 146 11.00 -18.07 4.17
N VAL A 147 10.06 -18.52 3.35
CA VAL A 147 10.30 -19.45 2.23
C VAL A 147 10.52 -18.67 0.94
N PHE A 148 9.76 -17.58 0.77
CA PHE A 148 9.84 -16.69 -0.37
C PHE A 148 9.55 -15.25 0.07
N VAL A 149 10.32 -14.29 -0.44
CA VAL A 149 10.07 -12.86 -0.26
C VAL A 149 10.36 -12.14 -1.57
N MET A 150 9.38 -11.37 -2.02
CA MET A 150 9.44 -10.52 -3.19
C MET A 150 9.01 -9.12 -2.77
N VAL A 151 9.84 -8.12 -3.09
CA VAL A 151 9.52 -6.71 -2.85
C VAL A 151 9.52 -5.97 -4.16
N TRP A 152 8.41 -5.29 -4.43
CA TRP A 152 8.27 -4.34 -5.53
C TRP A 152 8.27 -2.95 -4.95
N ARG A 153 9.26 -2.14 -5.34
CA ARG A 153 9.46 -0.82 -4.76
C ARG A 153 9.68 0.21 -5.86
N THR A 154 8.99 1.33 -5.73
CA THR A 154 9.17 2.51 -6.58
C THR A 154 10.60 3.02 -6.47
N ASN A 155 11.24 3.19 -7.62
CA ASN A 155 12.56 3.78 -7.70
C ASN A 155 12.44 5.30 -7.76
N PHE A 156 13.07 5.92 -6.79
CA PHE A 156 13.00 7.35 -6.54
C PHE A 156 14.35 7.95 -6.89
N ASP A 157 14.40 8.93 -7.80
CA ASP A 157 15.63 9.66 -8.08
C ASP A 157 15.95 10.58 -6.89
N VAL A 158 16.88 10.14 -6.06
CA VAL A 158 17.33 10.87 -4.88
C VAL A 158 18.42 11.85 -5.31
N GLN A 159 18.05 13.13 -5.45
CA GLN A 159 19.04 14.18 -5.64
C GLN A 159 19.96 14.26 -4.41
N LEU A 160 21.24 14.01 -4.66
CA LEU A 160 22.30 14.16 -3.66
C LEU A 160 22.75 15.62 -3.63
N ASP A 161 22.97 16.14 -2.43
CA ASP A 161 23.61 17.44 -2.26
C ASP A 161 25.04 17.35 -2.82
N PRO A 162 25.40 18.16 -3.84
CA PRO A 162 26.70 18.08 -4.50
C PRO A 162 27.88 18.37 -3.55
N ASN A 163 27.63 19.04 -2.42
CA ASN A 163 28.68 19.37 -1.45
C ASN A 163 28.86 18.32 -0.37
N THR A 164 27.80 17.60 -0.01
CA THR A 164 27.82 16.65 1.12
C THR A 164 27.68 15.19 0.71
N GLY A 165 27.29 14.91 -0.54
CA GLY A 165 27.00 13.56 -1.04
C GLY A 165 25.84 12.88 -0.31
N LYS A 166 25.06 13.64 0.46
CA LYS A 166 23.94 13.12 1.25
C LYS A 166 22.60 13.44 0.56
N PRO A 167 21.56 12.63 0.79
CA PRO A 167 20.22 12.93 0.31
C PRO A 167 19.74 14.29 0.82
N ILE A 168 19.31 15.16 -0.09
CA ILE A 168 18.68 16.44 0.29
C ILE A 168 17.35 16.11 0.96
N ARG A 169 17.21 16.44 2.25
CA ARG A 169 15.93 16.25 2.96
C ARG A 169 14.92 17.27 2.43
N PHE A 170 13.68 16.83 2.19
CA PHE A 170 12.52 17.65 1.79
C PHE A 170 12.43 18.09 0.31
N GLN A 171 13.07 17.40 -0.63
CA GLN A 171 12.88 17.66 -2.06
C GLN A 171 11.83 16.74 -2.70
N ASN A 172 11.18 17.25 -3.75
CA ASN A 172 10.29 16.49 -4.63
C ASN A 172 11.11 15.40 -5.32
N VAL A 173 10.84 14.16 -4.94
CA VAL A 173 11.55 12.99 -5.46
C VAL A 173 10.94 12.67 -6.82
N GLY A 174 11.73 12.80 -7.88
CA GLY A 174 11.29 12.45 -9.23
C GLY A 174 11.27 10.94 -9.42
N LEU A 175 10.34 10.43 -10.23
CA LEU A 175 10.42 9.04 -10.70
C LEU A 175 11.57 8.95 -11.71
N ASN A 176 12.42 7.93 -11.56
CA ASN A 176 13.47 7.68 -12.54
C ASN A 176 12.84 7.29 -13.88
N ALA A 177 13.11 8.06 -14.94
CA ALA A 177 12.42 7.93 -16.22
C ALA A 177 12.76 6.63 -16.99
N GLY A 178 13.82 5.90 -16.59
CA GLY A 178 14.25 4.65 -17.22
C GLY A 178 13.79 3.37 -16.53
N GLU A 179 13.65 3.38 -15.20
CA GLU A 179 13.23 2.23 -14.39
C GLU A 179 12.39 2.75 -13.21
N THR A 180 11.06 2.70 -13.34
CA THR A 180 10.15 3.24 -12.32
C THR A 180 10.12 2.40 -11.05
N HIS A 181 10.54 1.13 -11.11
CA HIS A 181 10.47 0.18 -10.00
C HIS A 181 11.64 -0.78 -9.99
N GLU A 182 12.09 -1.14 -8.79
CA GLU A 182 13.09 -2.17 -8.53
C GLU A 182 12.42 -3.40 -7.92
N LEU A 183 12.74 -4.58 -8.47
CA LEU A 183 12.32 -5.87 -7.95
C LEU A 183 13.43 -6.47 -7.10
N PHE A 184 13.20 -6.59 -5.80
CA PHE A 184 14.13 -7.25 -4.89
C PHE A 184 13.71 -8.70 -4.67
N PHE A 185 14.61 -9.62 -5.04
CA PHE A 185 14.56 -11.01 -4.61
C PHE A 185 15.41 -11.18 -3.37
N CYS A 186 14.75 -11.59 -2.30
CA CYS A 186 15.40 -11.85 -1.04
C CYS A 186 15.64 -13.36 -0.92
N ASP A 187 16.91 -13.79 -0.92
CA ASP A 187 17.25 -15.17 -0.54
C ASP A 187 16.78 -15.38 0.91
N PRO A 188 16.01 -16.45 1.23
CA PRO A 188 15.40 -16.69 2.55
C PRO A 188 16.37 -16.75 3.75
N LYS A 189 17.69 -16.59 3.53
CA LYS A 189 18.69 -16.40 4.60
C LYS A 189 18.60 -15.07 5.32
N LEU A 190 17.72 -14.17 4.88
CA LEU A 190 17.45 -12.91 5.59
C LEU A 190 16.79 -13.21 6.93
N SER A 191 17.49 -12.91 8.02
CA SER A 191 16.91 -12.94 9.36
C SER A 191 15.72 -11.98 9.46
N ASP A 192 14.74 -12.29 10.30
CA ASP A 192 13.55 -11.45 10.56
C ASP A 192 13.90 -9.97 10.73
N ASN A 193 15.04 -9.66 11.35
CA ASN A 193 15.51 -8.30 11.60
C ASN A 193 15.85 -7.50 10.32
N ALA A 194 16.28 -8.15 9.24
CA ALA A 194 16.62 -7.47 7.99
C ALA A 194 15.36 -7.10 7.18
N VAL A 195 14.37 -7.98 7.15
CA VAL A 195 13.07 -7.71 6.52
C VAL A 195 12.26 -6.74 7.40
N GLN A 196 12.33 -6.85 8.72
CA GLN A 196 11.75 -5.85 9.65
C GLN A 196 12.31 -4.45 9.43
N LYS A 197 13.61 -4.31 9.11
CA LYS A 197 14.19 -3.00 8.77
C LYS A 197 13.65 -2.41 7.46
N LEU A 198 13.25 -3.25 6.49
CA LEU A 198 12.48 -2.81 5.32
C LEU A 198 11.09 -2.30 5.74
N PHE A 199 10.44 -2.96 6.70
CA PHE A 199 9.11 -2.58 7.20
C PHE A 199 9.09 -1.33 8.10
N LEU A 200 10.16 -1.01 8.82
CA LEU A 200 10.23 0.11 9.79
C LEU A 200 10.07 1.53 9.18
N ARG A 201 10.03 1.64 7.85
CA ARG A 201 9.82 2.92 7.13
C ARG A 201 8.59 2.91 6.23
N VAL A 202 7.79 1.85 6.27
CA VAL A 202 6.58 1.76 5.45
C VAL A 202 5.46 2.56 6.13
N GLY A 203 4.74 3.37 5.35
CA GLY A 203 3.62 4.17 5.82
C GLY A 203 2.40 3.32 6.20
N ASN A 204 1.19 3.80 5.90
CA ASN A 204 -0.01 2.99 6.09
C ASN A 204 0.06 1.72 5.23
N THR A 205 0.17 0.56 5.86
CA THR A 205 0.15 -0.74 5.18
C THR A 205 -1.25 -1.32 5.17
N VAL A 206 -1.56 -2.01 4.08
CA VAL A 206 -2.74 -2.88 3.95
C VAL A 206 -2.21 -4.28 3.69
N GLN A 207 -2.79 -5.28 4.35
CA GLN A 207 -2.32 -6.66 4.27
C GLN A 207 -3.49 -7.61 4.00
N ALA A 208 -3.26 -8.59 3.13
CA ALA A 208 -4.12 -9.74 2.95
C ALA A 208 -3.30 -11.01 3.22
N GLN A 209 -3.90 -11.98 3.89
CA GLN A 209 -3.24 -13.23 4.25
C GLN A 209 -4.18 -14.40 4.01
N ALA A 210 -3.61 -15.54 3.62
CA ALA A 210 -4.36 -16.77 3.46
C ALA A 210 -3.47 -17.95 3.88
N LEU A 211 -4.07 -18.87 4.63
CA LEU A 211 -3.38 -20.05 5.16
C LEU A 211 -3.19 -21.08 4.05
N ILE A 212 -1.97 -21.56 3.91
CA ILE A 212 -1.62 -22.62 2.98
C ILE A 212 -1.04 -23.77 3.79
N ASN A 213 -1.65 -24.94 3.71
CA ASN A 213 -1.07 -26.16 4.26
C ASN A 213 0.03 -26.65 3.32
N MET A 214 1.28 -26.53 3.77
CA MET A 214 2.45 -27.15 3.15
C MET A 214 2.53 -28.60 3.64
N VAL A 215 2.79 -29.55 2.74
CA VAL A 215 2.95 -30.96 3.10
C VAL A 215 4.44 -31.24 3.17
N GLU A 216 4.89 -31.94 4.20
CA GLU A 216 6.26 -32.43 4.31
C GLU A 216 6.25 -33.93 3.97
N PHE A 217 7.05 -34.33 2.98
CA PHE A 217 7.16 -35.74 2.64
C PHE A 217 8.18 -36.40 3.57
N THR A 218 7.72 -36.89 4.74
CA THR A 218 8.55 -37.74 5.60
C THR A 218 8.60 -39.17 5.06
N GLY A 219 9.06 -39.33 3.82
CA GLY A 219 9.24 -40.63 3.20
C GLY A 219 10.53 -41.28 3.68
N LYS A 220 10.47 -42.23 4.62
CA LYS A 220 11.47 -43.30 4.63
C LYS A 220 11.31 -44.03 3.30
N ALA A 221 12.30 -43.90 2.41
CA ALA A 221 12.34 -44.61 1.15
C ALA A 221 12.02 -46.09 1.39
N PHE A 222 10.82 -46.52 1.01
CA PHE A 222 10.52 -47.93 0.90
C PHE A 222 11.31 -48.39 -0.32
N LEU A 223 12.50 -48.95 -0.08
CA LEU A 223 13.23 -49.72 -1.07
C LEU A 223 12.31 -50.87 -1.49
N LEU A 224 11.58 -50.66 -2.58
CA LEU A 224 10.98 -51.75 -3.33
C LEU A 224 12.14 -52.44 -4.05
N THR A 225 12.79 -53.38 -3.36
CA THR A 225 13.56 -54.43 -4.01
C THR A 225 12.58 -55.27 -4.81
N GLN A 226 12.62 -55.11 -6.14
CA GLN A 226 12.25 -56.18 -7.07
C GLN A 226 13.47 -57.05 -7.32
#